data_AF-A0A1Q5XM20-F1
#
_entry.id   AF-A0A1Q5XM20-F1
#
_cell.length_a   1.000
_cell.length_b   1.000
_cell.length_c   1.000
_cell.angle_alpha   90.00
_cell.angle_beta   90.00
_cell.angle_gamma   90.00
#
_symmetry.space_group_name_H-M   'P 1'
#
loop_
_entity.id
_entity.type
_entity.pdbx_description
1 polymer ?
#
loop_
_entity_poly.entity_id
_entity_poly.type
_entity_poly.pdbx_seq_one_letter_code
_entity_poly.pdbx_strand_id
1 'polypeptide(L)' 'MQPTVGRMVHYFSYDTPGGEYKSEPRAAVITQVYNATCVDLCVLNPTGLFFNQNVVQGQDGGKWDWPARV' A
#
# COMPACT_ATOMS: atom_id res chain seq x y z
N MET A 1 6.50 -11.12 -6.77
CA MET A 1 7.73 -10.43 -7.24
C MET A 1 8.51 -9.99 -6.00
N GLN A 2 9.84 -9.83 -6.08
CA GLN A 2 10.64 -9.36 -4.94
C GLN A 2 10.49 -7.82 -4.79
N PRO A 3 10.13 -7.30 -3.61
CA PRO A 3 10.07 -5.86 -3.37
C PRO A 3 11.46 -5.22 -3.41
N THR A 4 11.54 -4.01 -3.97
CA THR A 4 12.73 -3.15 -3.95
C THR A 4 12.30 -1.71 -3.70
N VAL A 5 13.15 -0.92 -3.03
CA VAL A 5 12.94 0.52 -2.86
C VAL A 5 12.74 1.20 -4.21
N GLY A 6 11.81 2.16 -4.27
CA GLY A 6 11.44 2.90 -5.48
C GLY A 6 10.40 2.22 -6.39
N ARG A 7 9.97 0.98 -6.09
CA ARG A 7 8.91 0.31 -6.86
C ARG A 7 7.53 0.88 -6.54
N MET A 8 6.73 1.03 -7.58
CA MET A 8 5.31 1.36 -7.48
C MET A 8 4.49 0.11 -7.13
N VAL A 9 3.61 0.25 -6.13
CA VAL A 9 2.70 -0.78 -5.63
C VAL A 9 1.34 -0.17 -5.31
N HIS A 10 0.36 -1.01 -4.96
CA HIS A 10 -0.90 -0.55 -4.39
C HIS A 10 -0.92 -0.72 -2.88
N TYR A 11 -1.33 0.33 -2.17
CA TYR A 11 -1.74 0.28 -0.77
C TYR A 11 -3.27 0.23 -0.71
N PHE A 12 -3.82 -0.71 0.05
CA PHE A 12 -5.26 -0.85 0.25
C PHE A 12 -5.66 -0.11 1.52
N SER A 13 -6.45 0.95 1.41
CA SER A 13 -6.88 1.73 2.58
C SER A 13 -7.86 0.94 3.47
N TYR A 14 -7.93 1.29 4.74
CA TYR A 14 -8.98 0.73 5.61
C TYR A 14 -10.37 1.10 5.11
N ASP A 15 -11.30 0.16 5.23
CA ASP A 15 -12.73 0.45 5.18
C ASP A 15 -13.13 1.26 6.42
N THR A 16 -14.20 2.05 6.33
CA THR A 16 -14.83 2.59 7.53
C THR A 16 -15.83 1.63 8.15
N PRO A 17 -15.95 1.61 9.49
CA PRO A 17 -17.06 0.93 10.15
C PRO A 17 -18.40 1.47 9.60
N GLY A 18 -19.21 0.58 9.02
CA GLY A 18 -20.47 0.96 8.36
C GLY A 18 -20.42 1.04 6.83
N GLY A 19 -19.24 0.88 6.21
CA GLY A 19 -19.10 0.73 4.75
C GLY A 19 -19.28 2.02 3.94
N GLU A 20 -19.24 3.18 4.60
CA GLU A 20 -19.33 4.49 3.95
C GLU A 20 -18.17 4.71 2.96
N TYR A 21 -16.97 4.22 3.31
CA TYR A 21 -15.80 4.24 2.46
C TYR A 21 -15.25 2.82 2.32
N LYS A 22 -15.18 2.36 1.07
CA LYS A 22 -14.56 1.09 0.72
C LYS A 22 -13.04 1.22 0.64
N SER A 23 -12.36 0.12 0.88
CA SER A 23 -10.96 -0.10 0.63
C SER A 23 -10.74 -0.01 -0.88
N GLU A 24 -9.94 0.96 -1.28
CA GLU A 24 -9.57 1.18 -2.67
C GLU A 24 -8.04 1.13 -2.79
N PRO A 25 -7.53 0.58 -3.90
CA PRO A 25 -6.10 0.58 -4.17
C PRO A 25 -5.61 2.02 -4.41
N ARG A 26 -4.60 2.43 -3.65
CA ARG A 26 -3.92 3.72 -3.77
C ARG A 26 -2.50 3.51 -4.26
N ALA A 27 -2.03 4.38 -5.14
CA ALA A 27 -0.65 4.34 -5.60
C ALA A 27 0.30 4.57 -4.42
N ALA A 28 1.32 3.73 -4.29
CA ALA A 28 2.35 3.88 -3.27
C ALA A 28 3.73 3.54 -3.84
N VAL A 29 4.77 4.15 -3.28
CA VAL A 29 6.17 3.80 -3.57
C VAL A 29 6.81 3.15 -2.35
N ILE A 30 7.54 2.06 -2.57
CA ILE A 30 8.32 1.40 -1.52
C ILE A 30 9.48 2.30 -1.08
N THR A 31 9.53 2.67 0.19
CA THR A 31 10.60 3.50 0.77
C THR A 31 11.63 2.68 1.57
N GLN A 32 11.25 1.51 2.07
CA GLN A 32 12.12 0.58 2.80
C GLN A 32 11.66 -0.86 2.55
N VAL A 33 12.59 -1.83 2.52
CA VAL A 33 12.27 -3.26 2.46
C VAL A 33 12.83 -3.95 3.69
N TYR A 34 11.97 -4.58 4.49
CA TYR A 34 12.41 -5.41 5.62
C TYR A 34 12.58 -6.86 5.21
N ASN A 35 11.63 -7.39 4.43
CA ASN A 35 11.67 -8.74 3.90
C ASN A 35 10.76 -8.86 2.66
N ALA A 36 10.52 -10.09 2.18
CA ALA A 36 9.74 -10.34 0.97
C ALA A 36 8.29 -9.81 1.02
N THR A 37 7.71 -9.63 2.21
CA THR A 37 6.30 -9.25 2.40
C THR A 37 6.10 -7.99 3.25
N CYS A 38 7.14 -7.46 3.90
CA CYS A 38 7.04 -6.30 4.78
C CYS A 38 7.91 -5.13 4.28
N VAL A 39 7.29 -3.97 4.09
CA VAL A 39 7.90 -2.76 3.51
C VAL A 39 7.38 -1.49 4.19
N ASP A 40 8.10 -0.38 4.03
CA ASP A 40 7.53 0.96 4.25
C ASP A 40 7.06 1.55 2.93
N LEU A 41 6.01 2.36 2.99
CA LEU A 41 5.36 2.98 1.84
C LEU A 41 5.21 4.48 2.02
N CYS A 42 5.46 5.23 0.95
CA CYS A 42 4.88 6.54 0.75
C CYS A 42 3.64 6.40 -0.13
N VAL A 43 2.46 6.58 0.46
CA VAL A 43 1.16 6.49 -0.22
C VAL A 43 0.80 7.86 -0.79
N LEU A 44 0.54 7.88 -2.09
CA LEU A 44 0.23 9.07 -2.87
C LEU A 44 -1.28 9.26 -2.93
N ASN A 45 -1.77 10.38 -2.38
CA ASN A 45 -3.17 10.78 -2.50
C ASN A 45 -3.26 12.14 -3.20
N PRO A 46 -4.40 12.47 -3.82
CA PRO A 46 -4.58 13.75 -4.51
C PRO A 46 -4.29 14.98 -3.65
N THR A 47 -4.49 14.87 -2.33
CA THR A 47 -4.37 15.98 -1.37
C THR A 47 -3.22 15.82 -0.38
N GLY A 48 -2.41 14.77 -0.47
CA GLY A 48 -1.33 14.57 0.48
C GLY A 48 -0.59 13.24 0.36
N LEU A 49 0.45 13.12 1.17
CA LEU A 49 1.29 11.92 1.29
C LEU A 49 1.14 11.32 2.68
N PHE A 50 1.09 10.00 2.76
CA PHE A 50 1.16 9.27 4.03
C PHE A 50 2.36 8.34 4.03
N PHE A 51 3.13 8.34 5.12
CA PHE A 51 4.29 7.48 5.30
C PHE A 51 3.93 6.33 6.24
N ASN A 52 3.54 5.19 5.65
CA ASN A 52 3.13 4.01 6.40
C ASN A 52 4.33 3.08 6.59
N GLN A 53 4.56 2.66 7.83
CA GLN A 53 5.68 1.79 8.16
C GLN A 53 5.24 0.35 8.44
N ASN A 54 6.12 -0.62 8.19
CA ASN A 54 5.91 -2.04 8.49
C ASN A 54 4.63 -2.62 7.85
N VAL A 55 4.34 -2.25 6.61
CA VAL A 55 3.15 -2.66 5.87
C VAL A 55 3.35 -4.07 5.32
N VAL A 56 2.46 -4.99 5.69
CA VAL A 56 2.51 -6.39 5.23
C VAL A 56 1.75 -6.59 3.92
N GLN A 57 2.22 -7.53 3.12
CA GLN A 57 1.62 -7.82 1.82
C GLN A 57 0.21 -8.44 1.97
N GLY A 58 -0.73 -8.02 1.14
CA GLY A 58 -2.11 -8.48 1.05
C GLY A 58 -3.04 -7.41 0.48
N GLN A 59 -4.32 -7.77 0.29
CA GLN A 59 -5.33 -6.89 -0.32
C GLN A 59 -6.39 -6.38 0.67
N ASP A 60 -6.28 -6.75 1.95
CA ASP A 60 -7.13 -6.20 3.00
C ASP A 60 -6.70 -4.77 3.36
N GLY A 61 -7.58 -4.04 4.06
CA GLY A 61 -7.27 -2.69 4.55
C GLY A 61 -5.98 -2.66 5.39
N GLY A 62 -5.12 -1.69 5.10
CA GLY A 62 -3.82 -1.52 5.74
C GLY A 62 -2.69 -2.35 5.13
N LYS A 63 -2.91 -3.02 4.00
CA LYS A 63 -1.92 -3.90 3.36
C LYS A 63 -1.47 -3.37 1.99
N TRP A 64 -0.47 -4.02 1.41
CA TRP A 64 0.04 -3.67 0.08
C TRP A 64 0.09 -4.88 -0.86
N ASP A 65 -0.05 -4.65 -2.16
CA ASP A 65 0.21 -5.69 -3.14
C ASP A 65 0.71 -5.09 -4.46
N TRP A 66 1.17 -5.95 -5.35
CA TRP A 66 1.54 -5.56 -6.70
C TRP A 66 0.31 -5.02 -7.45
N PRO A 67 0.50 -4.01 -8.32
CA PRO A 67 -0.59 -3.54 -9.16
C PRO A 67 -1.17 -4.69 -9.99
N ALA A 68 -2.48 -4.71 -10.18
CA ALA A 68 -3.13 -5.68 -11.06
C ALA A 68 -2.50 -5.59 -12.45
N ARG A 69 -2.17 -6.74 -13.04
CA ARG A 69 -1.72 -6.79 -14.42
C ARG A 69 -2.92 -6.50 -15.31
N VAL A 70 -2.83 -5.45 -16.13
CA VAL A 70 -3.72 -5.19 -17.26
C VAL A 70 -3.23 -5.92 -18.50
#